data_AF-W7DHP2-F1
#
_entry.id   AF-W7DHP2-F1
#
_cell.length_a   1.000
_cell.length_b   1.000
_cell.length_c   1.000
_cell.angle_alpha   90.00
_cell.angle_beta   90.00
_cell.angle_gamma   90.00
#
_symmetry.space_group_name_H-M   'P 1'
#
loop_
_entity.id
_entity.type
_entity.pdbx_description
1 polymer ?
#
loop_
_entity_poly.entity_id
_entity_poly.type
_entity_poly.pdbx_seq_one_letter_code
_entity_poly.pdbx_strand_id
1 'polypeptide(L)'
;MSFLNLDDPTGKLYDVIGSVIRQQFRYILNDPYTNAFNFSADGNCWSEIDQSERKNPLSWERKYELDSLCFPVELAYFYWKKTERTDIFDSEFLAAVKEIVRVCRTEQHHMEKSEYFFIRENGVEQDSVPNNGRGSEVGYTGMIWSAFRPSDDACEYGYLIPANMFAVVIFGYLEEILSAFFVEEETLKNEVAQIRKEVQAGINEFGIIQHPKYGDMYAYEVDGLGHHNCMDDTGVPSLLSLPYIKYCEPSDPIYQNTRRFSLSTDNRYYFEGKAAKGLGSPHTPPGYVWHMGLAIQGLTSVDKEESKELLRLFETTDANTDLTHEGFLADDPNIYTREWFSWSNSIFCEFILKEIGKLKI
;
A
#
# COMPACT_ATOMS: atom_id res chain seq x y z
N MET A 1 10.88 12.02 -5.00
CA MET A 1 9.85 12.15 -6.06
C MET A 1 10.02 11.01 -7.04
N SER A 2 9.32 9.91 -6.79
CA SER A 2 9.45 8.64 -7.50
C SER A 2 8.63 8.63 -8.81
N PHE A 3 8.98 7.69 -9.69
CA PHE A 3 8.55 7.41 -11.09
C PHE A 3 8.41 8.56 -12.13
N LEU A 4 8.06 9.79 -11.77
CA LEU A 4 7.91 10.92 -12.71
C LEU A 4 9.23 11.64 -13.02
N ASN A 5 10.37 10.98 -12.87
CA ASN A 5 11.66 11.59 -13.20
C ASN A 5 12.00 11.50 -14.70
N LEU A 6 10.99 11.73 -15.54
CA LEU A 6 11.10 11.69 -16.98
C LEU A 6 11.01 13.12 -17.48
N ASP A 7 12.06 13.58 -18.15
CA ASP A 7 12.02 14.79 -18.95
C ASP A 7 11.37 14.43 -20.29
N ASP A 8 10.12 14.82 -20.48
CA ASP A 8 9.39 14.65 -21.74
C ASP A 8 9.04 16.02 -22.33
N PRO A 9 9.93 16.58 -23.18
CA PRO A 9 9.67 17.86 -23.85
C PRO A 9 8.42 17.86 -24.73
N THR A 10 7.91 16.68 -25.12
CA THR A 10 6.69 16.58 -25.95
C THR A 10 5.42 16.70 -25.12
N GLY A 11 5.49 16.45 -23.82
CA GLY A 11 4.35 16.44 -22.89
C GLY A 11 3.36 15.30 -23.07
N LYS A 12 3.55 14.42 -24.07
CA LYS A 12 2.61 13.34 -24.38
C LYS A 12 2.56 12.28 -23.29
N LEU A 13 3.69 12.01 -22.64
CA LEU A 13 3.72 11.09 -21.50
C LEU A 13 2.91 11.66 -20.34
N TYR A 14 3.01 12.96 -20.09
CA TYR A 14 2.21 13.62 -19.05
C TYR A 14 0.72 13.59 -19.40
N ASP A 15 0.34 13.71 -20.68
CA ASP A 15 -1.07 13.54 -21.11
C ASP A 15 -1.59 12.13 -20.79
N VAL A 16 -0.78 11.10 -21.03
CA VAL A 16 -1.13 9.70 -20.71
C VAL A 16 -1.30 9.53 -19.20
N ILE A 17 -0.37 10.04 -18.40
CA ILE A 17 -0.42 9.93 -16.93
C ILE A 17 -1.62 10.70 -16.38
N GLY A 18 -1.90 11.91 -16.87
CA GLY A 18 -3.11 12.66 -16.53
C GLY A 18 -4.39 11.89 -16.85
N SER A 19 -4.41 11.15 -17.97
CA SER A 19 -5.54 10.29 -18.34
C SER A 19 -5.70 9.09 -17.42
N VAL A 20 -4.60 8.46 -16.98
CA VAL A 20 -4.61 7.39 -15.98
C VAL A 20 -5.17 7.89 -14.66
N ILE A 21 -4.72 9.05 -14.18
CA ILE A 21 -5.20 9.66 -12.93
C ILE A 21 -6.70 9.90 -12.98
N ARG A 22 -7.22 10.51 -14.05
CA ARG A 22 -8.65 10.72 -14.24
C ARG A 22 -9.43 9.41 -14.22
N GLN A 23 -8.90 8.39 -14.87
CA GLN A 23 -9.53 7.07 -14.89
C GLN A 23 -9.57 6.44 -13.49
N GLN A 24 -8.51 6.57 -12.69
CA GLN A 24 -8.50 6.09 -11.30
C GLN A 24 -9.57 6.80 -10.44
N PHE A 25 -9.74 8.11 -10.57
CA PHE A 25 -10.80 8.83 -9.83
C PHE A 25 -12.21 8.44 -10.29
N ARG A 26 -12.41 8.10 -11.58
CA ARG A 26 -13.68 7.51 -12.04
C ARG A 26 -13.94 6.14 -11.44
N TYR A 27 -12.90 5.34 -11.26
CA TYR A 27 -13.02 4.05 -10.58
C TYR A 27 -13.41 4.20 -9.11
N ILE A 28 -12.81 5.15 -8.40
CA ILE A 28 -13.21 5.50 -7.02
C ILE A 28 -14.67 5.96 -6.96
N LEU A 29 -15.11 6.81 -7.89
CA LEU A 29 -16.51 7.25 -7.97
C LEU A 29 -17.49 6.11 -8.28
N ASN A 30 -17.05 5.09 -9.01
CA ASN A 30 -17.85 3.92 -9.30
C ASN A 30 -18.02 3.04 -8.06
N ASP A 31 -16.91 2.71 -7.40
CA ASP A 31 -16.91 1.92 -6.17
C ASP A 31 -15.61 2.13 -5.38
N PRO A 32 -15.63 2.90 -4.27
CA PRO A 32 -14.43 3.19 -3.49
C PRO A 32 -13.95 2.02 -2.62
N TYR A 33 -14.65 0.87 -2.65
CA TYR A 33 -14.25 -0.36 -1.94
C TYR A 33 -13.63 -1.41 -2.89
N THR A 34 -13.45 -1.09 -4.17
CA THR A 34 -12.92 -1.99 -5.20
C THR A 34 -11.42 -1.76 -5.41
N ASN A 35 -10.61 -2.82 -5.31
CA ASN A 35 -9.17 -2.80 -5.62
C ASN A 35 -8.89 -2.94 -7.13
N ALA A 36 -9.69 -3.73 -7.85
CA ALA A 36 -9.43 -4.03 -9.27
C ALA A 36 -10.64 -3.79 -10.17
N PHE A 37 -10.40 -3.18 -11.34
CA PHE A 37 -11.44 -2.75 -12.27
C PHE A 37 -11.26 -3.30 -13.69
N ASN A 38 -12.37 -3.61 -14.35
CA ASN A 38 -12.42 -3.94 -15.76
C ASN A 38 -12.29 -2.69 -16.64
N PHE A 39 -11.91 -2.91 -17.90
CA PHE A 39 -11.94 -1.86 -18.93
C PHE A 39 -13.38 -1.49 -19.34
N SER A 40 -14.28 -2.48 -19.37
CA SER A 40 -15.70 -2.33 -19.67
C SER A 40 -16.59 -2.90 -18.57
N ALA A 41 -17.82 -2.42 -18.47
CA ALA A 41 -18.83 -2.95 -17.54
C ALA A 41 -19.43 -4.29 -18.04
N ASP A 42 -18.57 -5.27 -18.32
CA ASP A 42 -18.93 -6.57 -18.88
C ASP A 42 -19.22 -7.65 -17.82
N GLY A 43 -18.96 -7.35 -16.54
CA GLY A 43 -19.19 -8.27 -15.44
C GLY A 43 -18.15 -9.39 -15.31
N ASN A 44 -17.03 -9.29 -16.05
CA ASN A 44 -15.88 -10.17 -15.79
C ASN A 44 -15.40 -9.97 -14.35
N CYS A 45 -15.04 -11.06 -13.69
CA CYS A 45 -14.58 -11.00 -12.31
C CYS A 45 -13.50 -12.06 -12.09
N TRP A 46 -12.71 -11.85 -11.03
CA TRP A 46 -11.76 -12.85 -10.57
C TRP A 46 -12.47 -14.15 -10.17
N SER A 47 -13.59 -14.04 -9.46
CA SER A 47 -14.34 -15.20 -8.97
C SER A 47 -15.83 -14.93 -8.87
N GLU A 48 -16.64 -15.80 -9.49
CA GLU A 48 -18.11 -15.71 -9.44
C GLU A 48 -18.71 -16.06 -8.08
N ILE A 49 -17.90 -16.66 -7.18
CA ILE A 49 -18.33 -17.04 -5.82
C ILE A 49 -18.13 -15.92 -4.79
N ASP A 50 -17.59 -14.77 -5.19
CA ASP A 50 -17.44 -13.62 -4.31
C ASP A 50 -18.80 -13.08 -3.88
N GLN A 51 -18.96 -12.88 -2.58
CA GLN A 51 -20.16 -12.33 -1.98
C GLN A 51 -19.85 -10.97 -1.36
N SER A 52 -20.69 -9.99 -1.67
CA SER A 52 -20.56 -8.62 -1.19
C SER A 52 -21.93 -7.94 -1.20
N GLU A 53 -22.07 -6.78 -0.55
CA GLU A 53 -23.34 -6.07 -0.37
C GLU A 53 -23.90 -5.49 -1.68
N ARG A 54 -23.05 -5.37 -2.71
CA ARG A 54 -23.44 -4.88 -4.03
C ARG A 54 -22.76 -5.64 -5.16
N LYS A 55 -23.44 -5.70 -6.31
CA LYS A 55 -22.83 -6.14 -7.57
C LYS A 55 -22.33 -4.92 -8.34
N ASN A 56 -21.12 -5.01 -8.88
CA ASN A 56 -20.52 -3.98 -9.71
C ASN A 56 -19.91 -4.61 -10.97
N PRO A 57 -20.51 -4.44 -12.16
CA PRO A 57 -20.00 -5.04 -13.40
C PRO A 57 -18.67 -4.45 -13.89
N LEU A 58 -18.23 -3.32 -13.32
CA LEU A 58 -16.90 -2.76 -13.55
C LEU A 58 -15.84 -3.32 -12.58
N SER A 59 -16.23 -4.01 -11.51
CA SER A 59 -15.30 -4.59 -10.54
C SER A 59 -14.78 -5.92 -11.07
N TRP A 60 -13.47 -6.03 -11.24
CA TRP A 60 -12.80 -7.33 -11.42
C TRP A 60 -12.76 -8.08 -10.09
N GLU A 61 -12.40 -7.39 -9.02
CA GLU A 61 -12.37 -7.91 -7.64
C GLU A 61 -12.70 -6.76 -6.68
N ARG A 62 -13.35 -7.04 -5.54
CA ARG A 62 -13.83 -6.02 -4.59
C ARG A 62 -13.28 -6.20 -3.18
N LYS A 63 -11.97 -6.45 -3.09
CA LYS A 63 -11.25 -6.46 -1.82
C LYS A 63 -10.98 -5.03 -1.40
N TYR A 64 -11.48 -4.63 -0.23
CA TYR A 64 -11.27 -3.28 0.26
C TYR A 64 -9.90 -3.14 0.93
N GLU A 65 -9.07 -2.35 0.28
CA GLU A 65 -7.74 -1.98 0.72
C GLU A 65 -7.69 -0.47 0.90
N LEU A 66 -7.29 -0.02 2.08
CA LEU A 66 -7.18 1.42 2.34
C LEU A 66 -6.19 2.11 1.38
N ASP A 67 -5.12 1.42 0.99
CA ASP A 67 -4.11 1.97 0.08
C ASP A 67 -4.60 2.10 -1.38
N SER A 68 -5.63 1.35 -1.80
CA SER A 68 -6.31 1.54 -3.09
C SER A 68 -6.92 2.95 -3.23
N LEU A 69 -7.29 3.58 -2.11
CA LEU A 69 -7.74 4.99 -2.08
C LEU A 69 -6.58 5.98 -1.99
N CYS A 70 -5.39 5.52 -1.60
CA CYS A 70 -4.21 6.34 -1.36
C CYS A 70 -3.38 6.56 -2.63
N PHE A 71 -3.08 5.50 -3.37
CA PHE A 71 -2.21 5.57 -4.56
C PHE A 71 -2.69 6.53 -5.65
N PRO A 72 -3.98 6.62 -5.99
CA PRO A 72 -4.45 7.61 -6.98
C PRO A 72 -4.18 9.06 -6.58
N VAL A 73 -4.30 9.37 -5.28
CA VAL A 73 -4.02 10.70 -4.75
C VAL A 73 -2.52 11.00 -4.75
N GLU A 74 -1.68 10.02 -4.37
CA GLU A 74 -0.22 10.17 -4.45
C GLU A 74 0.21 10.49 -5.89
N LEU A 75 -0.30 9.72 -6.85
CA LEU A 75 0.01 9.91 -8.27
C LEU A 75 -0.42 11.30 -8.75
N ALA A 76 -1.63 11.75 -8.40
CA ALA A 76 -2.12 13.08 -8.72
C ALA A 76 -1.26 14.20 -8.11
N TYR A 77 -0.87 14.04 -6.84
CA TYR A 77 -0.02 14.99 -6.14
C TYR A 77 1.37 15.08 -6.78
N PHE A 78 2.04 13.96 -7.01
CA PHE A 78 3.37 13.97 -7.65
C PHE A 78 3.33 14.43 -9.10
N TYR A 79 2.26 14.11 -9.85
CA TYR A 79 2.03 14.64 -11.19
C TYR A 79 1.97 16.16 -11.18
N TRP A 80 1.18 16.74 -10.28
CA TRP A 80 1.12 18.19 -10.12
C TRP A 80 2.48 18.79 -9.71
N LYS A 81 3.14 18.23 -8.70
CA LYS A 81 4.43 18.75 -8.22
C LYS A 81 5.54 18.65 -9.24
N LYS A 82 5.49 17.66 -10.13
CA LYS A 82 6.53 17.47 -11.15
C LYS A 82 6.28 18.30 -12.41
N THR A 83 5.03 18.33 -12.88
CA THR A 83 4.68 18.87 -14.20
C THR A 83 4.08 20.27 -14.15
N GLU A 84 3.69 20.73 -12.95
CA GLU A 84 2.90 21.95 -12.71
C GLU A 84 1.52 21.95 -13.41
N ARG A 85 1.11 20.82 -14.00
CA ARG A 85 -0.20 20.68 -14.64
C ARG A 85 -1.27 20.47 -13.58
N THR A 86 -2.36 21.21 -13.73
CA THR A 86 -3.47 21.27 -12.76
C THR A 86 -4.80 20.87 -13.38
N ASP A 87 -4.81 20.48 -14.66
CA ASP A 87 -6.03 20.19 -15.41
C ASP A 87 -6.82 19.03 -14.80
N ILE A 88 -6.13 18.12 -14.11
CA ILE A 88 -6.72 16.95 -13.43
C ILE A 88 -7.57 17.32 -12.20
N PHE A 89 -7.40 18.52 -11.63
CA PHE A 89 -8.13 18.96 -10.44
C PHE A 89 -9.43 19.65 -10.83
N ASP A 90 -10.37 18.86 -11.35
CA ASP A 90 -11.69 19.30 -11.76
C ASP A 90 -12.80 18.83 -10.79
N SER A 91 -14.05 19.00 -11.19
CA SER A 91 -15.20 18.59 -10.37
C SER A 91 -15.30 17.07 -10.18
N GLU A 92 -14.77 16.27 -11.11
CA GLU A 92 -14.76 14.80 -11.00
C GLU A 92 -13.73 14.36 -9.94
N PHE A 93 -12.53 14.97 -9.95
CA PHE A 93 -11.55 14.81 -8.88
C PHE A 93 -12.15 15.17 -7.51
N LEU A 94 -12.78 16.35 -7.40
CA LEU A 94 -13.37 16.80 -6.13
C LEU A 94 -14.46 15.84 -5.63
N ALA A 95 -15.30 15.34 -6.53
CA ALA A 95 -16.32 14.35 -6.18
C ALA A 95 -15.69 13.04 -5.66
N ALA A 96 -14.61 12.58 -6.29
CA ALA A 96 -13.90 11.38 -5.85
C ALA A 96 -13.23 11.58 -4.48
N VAL A 97 -12.65 12.75 -4.21
CA VAL A 97 -12.11 13.09 -2.88
C VAL A 97 -13.21 13.08 -1.81
N LYS A 98 -14.41 13.57 -2.11
CA LYS A 98 -15.56 13.49 -1.20
C LYS A 98 -15.95 12.03 -0.90
N GLU A 99 -15.87 11.13 -1.87
CA GLU A 99 -16.09 9.69 -1.65
C GLU A 99 -14.98 9.04 -0.80
N ILE A 100 -13.71 9.39 -1.02
CA ILE A 100 -12.59 8.92 -0.18
C ILE A 100 -12.83 9.32 1.28
N VAL A 101 -13.15 10.59 1.52
CA VAL A 101 -13.44 11.11 2.87
C VAL A 101 -14.65 10.40 3.49
N ARG A 102 -15.73 10.19 2.72
CA ARG A 102 -16.91 9.45 3.18
C ARG A 102 -16.55 8.03 3.61
N VAL A 103 -15.82 7.27 2.80
CA VAL A 103 -15.41 5.90 3.13
C VAL A 103 -14.50 5.90 4.35
N CYS A 104 -13.47 6.73 4.39
CA CYS A 104 -12.57 6.79 5.54
C CYS A 104 -13.31 7.08 6.85
N ARG A 105 -14.30 7.99 6.84
CA ARG A 105 -15.16 8.25 8.01
C ARG A 105 -16.05 7.08 8.39
N THR A 106 -16.60 6.36 7.41
CA THR A 106 -17.38 5.14 7.67
C THR A 106 -16.48 4.09 8.31
N GLU A 107 -15.28 3.88 7.78
CA GLU A 107 -14.36 2.82 8.20
C GLU A 107 -13.57 3.15 9.48
N GLN A 108 -13.54 4.41 9.93
CA GLN A 108 -13.19 4.74 11.32
C GLN A 108 -14.20 4.17 12.34
N HIS A 109 -15.42 3.86 11.88
CA HIS A 109 -16.53 3.30 12.66
C HIS A 109 -17.08 2.04 11.97
N HIS A 110 -16.18 1.15 11.54
CA HIS A 110 -16.53 -0.01 10.71
C HIS A 110 -17.69 -0.83 11.30
N MET A 111 -17.60 -1.16 12.59
CA MET A 111 -18.57 -2.02 13.26
C MET A 111 -19.97 -1.40 13.33
N GLU A 112 -20.06 -0.07 13.49
CA GLU A 112 -21.35 0.61 13.65
C GLU A 112 -21.94 1.14 12.34
N LYS A 113 -21.11 1.49 11.36
CA LYS A 113 -21.53 2.23 10.16
C LYS A 113 -21.30 1.50 8.84
N SER A 114 -20.34 0.58 8.77
CA SER A 114 -19.99 -0.03 7.48
C SER A 114 -20.99 -1.12 7.08
N GLU A 115 -21.47 -1.02 5.85
CA GLU A 115 -22.24 -2.06 5.17
C GLU A 115 -21.33 -3.02 4.37
N TYR A 116 -20.03 -2.69 4.23
CA TYR A 116 -19.08 -3.51 3.49
C TYR A 116 -18.99 -4.90 4.10
N PHE A 117 -19.10 -5.92 3.26
CA PHE A 117 -18.64 -7.26 3.58
C PHE A 117 -18.04 -7.94 2.36
N PHE A 118 -17.15 -8.89 2.61
CA PHE A 118 -16.56 -9.72 1.55
C PHE A 118 -16.37 -11.16 2.01
N ILE A 119 -16.93 -12.11 1.26
CA ILE A 119 -16.77 -13.54 1.52
C ILE A 119 -16.37 -14.25 0.23
N ARG A 120 -15.35 -15.12 0.31
CA ARG A 120 -14.93 -16.02 -0.78
C ARG A 120 -14.73 -17.43 -0.24
N GLU A 121 -15.58 -18.35 -0.66
CA GLU A 121 -15.57 -19.74 -0.17
C GLU A 121 -14.73 -20.67 -1.07
N ASN A 122 -13.42 -20.41 -1.19
CA ASN A 122 -12.49 -21.23 -1.99
C ASN A 122 -11.57 -22.14 -1.16
N GLY A 123 -11.68 -22.10 0.17
CA GLY A 123 -10.85 -22.88 1.10
C GLY A 123 -9.51 -22.24 1.47
N VAL A 124 -9.23 -21.02 1.01
CA VAL A 124 -8.06 -20.21 1.41
C VAL A 124 -8.52 -19.15 2.40
N GLU A 125 -8.03 -19.23 3.64
CA GLU A 125 -8.50 -18.37 4.75
C GLU A 125 -8.20 -16.89 4.49
N GLN A 126 -7.03 -16.59 3.95
CA GLN A 126 -6.58 -15.23 3.64
C GLN A 126 -7.39 -14.57 2.52
N ASP A 127 -8.12 -15.35 1.73
CA ASP A 127 -8.86 -14.86 0.57
C ASP A 127 -10.28 -14.38 0.93
N SER A 128 -10.69 -14.55 2.19
CA SER A 128 -12.01 -14.19 2.69
C SER A 128 -11.90 -13.45 4.02
N VAL A 129 -12.83 -12.51 4.25
CA VAL A 129 -12.89 -11.79 5.51
C VAL A 129 -13.67 -12.62 6.55
N PRO A 130 -13.18 -12.77 7.80
CA PRO A 130 -13.87 -13.54 8.84
C PRO A 130 -15.18 -12.87 9.30
N ASN A 131 -15.89 -13.52 10.23
CA ASN A 131 -17.12 -13.01 10.86
C ASN A 131 -18.21 -12.60 9.84
N ASN A 132 -18.55 -13.52 8.95
CA ASN A 132 -19.49 -13.29 7.84
C ASN A 132 -19.08 -12.09 6.96
N GLY A 133 -17.79 -11.98 6.67
CA GLY A 133 -17.24 -10.96 5.79
C GLY A 133 -17.01 -9.60 6.42
N ARG A 134 -17.19 -9.44 7.75
CA ARG A 134 -17.09 -8.16 8.47
C ARG A 134 -15.81 -7.96 9.27
N GLY A 135 -14.91 -8.93 9.27
CA GLY A 135 -13.60 -8.82 9.91
C GLY A 135 -13.64 -9.08 11.41
N SER A 136 -12.45 -9.13 12.03
CA SER A 136 -12.30 -9.25 13.49
C SER A 136 -12.87 -8.03 14.21
N GLU A 137 -13.31 -8.21 15.46
CA GLU A 137 -13.83 -7.11 16.30
C GLU A 137 -12.76 -6.02 16.47
N VAL A 138 -13.16 -4.75 16.41
CA VAL A 138 -12.27 -3.60 16.58
C VAL A 138 -12.86 -2.57 17.55
N GLY A 139 -11.99 -1.95 18.36
CA GLY A 139 -12.30 -0.80 19.19
C GLY A 139 -11.97 0.51 18.47
N TYR A 140 -12.71 1.58 18.74
CA TYR A 140 -12.44 2.88 18.10
C TYR A 140 -11.06 3.42 18.47
N THR A 141 -10.23 3.66 17.46
CA THR A 141 -8.88 4.23 17.60
C THR A 141 -8.70 5.57 16.88
N GLY A 142 -9.65 5.96 16.03
CA GLY A 142 -9.48 7.04 15.06
C GLY A 142 -8.73 6.62 13.79
N MET A 143 -8.14 5.42 13.73
CA MET A 143 -7.61 4.84 12.50
C MET A 143 -8.74 4.33 11.59
N ILE A 144 -8.41 4.15 10.32
CA ILE A 144 -9.32 3.69 9.27
C ILE A 144 -9.14 2.17 9.13
N TRP A 145 -10.24 1.43 9.20
CA TRP A 145 -10.25 -0.01 9.01
C TRP A 145 -9.86 -0.39 7.57
N SER A 146 -9.21 -1.54 7.37
CA SER A 146 -8.92 -2.14 6.07
C SER A 146 -9.28 -3.63 6.12
N ALA A 147 -9.98 -4.12 5.10
CA ALA A 147 -10.35 -5.53 5.03
C ALA A 147 -9.16 -6.40 4.60
N PHE A 148 -8.40 -5.90 3.64
CA PHE A 148 -7.26 -6.57 3.03
C PHE A 148 -6.00 -5.70 3.10
N ARG A 149 -4.86 -6.36 2.95
CA ARG A 149 -3.52 -5.78 2.80
C ARG A 149 -3.24 -5.51 1.33
N PRO A 150 -2.16 -4.78 0.98
CA PRO A 150 -1.71 -4.62 -0.40
C PRO A 150 -1.25 -5.93 -1.09
N SER A 151 -1.22 -7.04 -0.36
CA SER A 151 -1.00 -8.39 -0.90
C SER A 151 -2.29 -9.09 -1.34
N ASP A 152 -3.44 -8.40 -1.27
CA ASP A 152 -4.79 -8.96 -1.41
C ASP A 152 -5.17 -9.99 -0.31
N ASP A 153 -4.35 -10.17 0.74
CA ASP A 153 -4.66 -11.06 1.87
C ASP A 153 -5.46 -10.32 2.96
N ALA A 154 -6.42 -11.01 3.58
CA ALA A 154 -7.25 -10.46 4.64
C ALA A 154 -6.41 -10.03 5.85
N CYS A 155 -6.76 -8.88 6.42
CA CYS A 155 -6.16 -8.38 7.65
C CYS A 155 -6.52 -9.29 8.83
N GLU A 156 -5.55 -9.56 9.72
CA GLU A 156 -5.83 -10.30 10.97
C GLU A 156 -6.55 -9.38 11.96
N TYR A 157 -6.06 -8.15 12.10
CA TYR A 157 -6.72 -7.07 12.81
C TYR A 157 -6.96 -5.89 11.87
N GLY A 158 -8.15 -5.28 11.99
CA GLY A 158 -8.66 -4.34 10.98
C GLY A 158 -7.89 -3.02 10.84
N TYR A 159 -7.06 -2.62 11.80
CA TYR A 159 -6.22 -1.42 11.64
C TYR A 159 -4.82 -1.80 11.16
N LEU A 160 -4.69 -1.91 9.84
CA LEU A 160 -3.41 -2.07 9.15
C LEU A 160 -2.57 -0.80 9.30
N ILE A 161 -1.52 -0.86 10.12
CA ILE A 161 -0.70 0.28 10.49
C ILE A 161 -0.01 0.95 9.29
N PRO A 162 0.71 0.23 8.40
CA PRO A 162 1.38 0.89 7.28
C PRO A 162 0.40 1.57 6.30
N ALA A 163 -0.80 1.01 6.09
CA ALA A 163 -1.81 1.65 5.26
C ALA A 163 -2.40 2.92 5.92
N ASN A 164 -2.61 2.91 7.25
CA ASN A 164 -3.02 4.10 7.99
C ASN A 164 -1.95 5.19 8.01
N MET A 165 -0.67 4.81 8.09
CA MET A 165 0.46 5.72 7.93
C MET A 165 0.49 6.33 6.54
N PHE A 166 0.23 5.55 5.49
CA PHE A 166 0.09 6.08 4.14
C PHE A 166 -1.08 7.06 4.04
N ALA A 167 -2.23 6.74 4.62
CA ALA A 167 -3.37 7.64 4.69
C ALA A 167 -3.00 8.98 5.34
N VAL A 168 -2.23 9.02 6.43
CA VAL A 168 -1.78 10.29 7.03
C VAL A 168 -1.02 11.17 6.03
N VAL A 169 -0.16 10.58 5.20
CA VAL A 169 0.58 11.29 4.15
C VAL A 169 -0.38 11.80 3.08
N ILE A 170 -1.28 10.94 2.60
CA ILE A 170 -2.25 11.26 1.56
C ILE A 170 -3.21 12.37 1.97
N PHE A 171 -3.75 12.33 3.18
CA PHE A 171 -4.60 13.40 3.68
C PHE A 171 -3.82 14.72 3.80
N GLY A 172 -2.51 14.68 4.07
CA GLY A 172 -1.65 15.85 3.98
C GLY A 172 -1.51 16.40 2.54
N TYR A 173 -1.41 15.53 1.54
CA TYR A 173 -1.45 15.95 0.13
C TYR A 173 -2.80 16.54 -0.27
N LEU A 174 -3.91 15.96 0.22
CA LEU A 174 -5.26 16.49 -0.01
C LEU A 174 -5.46 17.87 0.62
N GLU A 175 -4.94 18.13 1.83
CA GLU A 175 -4.98 19.46 2.44
C GLU A 175 -4.36 20.52 1.51
N GLU A 176 -3.20 20.22 0.92
CA GLU A 176 -2.53 21.14 0.02
C GLU A 176 -3.28 21.31 -1.30
N ILE A 177 -3.73 20.22 -1.92
CA ILE A 177 -4.51 20.24 -3.16
C ILE A 177 -5.80 21.05 -2.98
N LEU A 178 -6.57 20.77 -1.93
CA LEU A 178 -7.83 21.46 -1.65
C LEU A 178 -7.60 22.95 -1.38
N SER A 179 -6.53 23.29 -0.65
CA SER A 179 -6.18 24.69 -0.40
C SER A 179 -5.74 25.44 -1.66
N ALA A 180 -5.15 24.74 -2.64
CA ALA A 180 -4.70 25.34 -3.90
C ALA A 180 -5.82 25.47 -4.94
N PHE A 181 -6.71 24.48 -5.05
CA PHE A 181 -7.63 24.35 -6.19
C PHE A 181 -9.12 24.40 -5.84
N PHE A 182 -9.48 24.20 -4.57
CA PHE A 182 -10.87 24.11 -4.10
C PHE A 182 -11.06 24.96 -2.83
N VAL A 183 -10.67 26.23 -2.92
CA VAL A 183 -10.58 27.17 -1.79
C VAL A 183 -11.92 27.35 -1.06
N GLU A 184 -13.02 27.18 -1.77
CA GLU A 184 -14.40 27.30 -1.28
C GLU A 184 -14.88 26.09 -0.47
N GLU A 185 -14.21 24.93 -0.56
CA GLU A 185 -14.60 23.68 0.09
C GLU A 185 -14.14 23.62 1.55
N GLU A 186 -14.50 24.62 2.35
CA GLU A 186 -14.04 24.79 3.74
C GLU A 186 -14.43 23.62 4.64
N THR A 187 -15.64 23.09 4.51
CA THR A 187 -16.08 21.91 5.28
C THR A 187 -15.23 20.68 4.97
N LEU A 188 -14.95 20.44 3.68
CA LEU A 188 -14.15 19.29 3.25
C LEU A 188 -12.70 19.42 3.72
N LYS A 189 -12.09 20.60 3.62
CA LYS A 189 -10.72 20.86 4.11
C LYS A 189 -10.59 20.57 5.61
N ASN A 190 -11.55 21.05 6.40
CA ASN A 190 -11.57 20.78 7.84
C ASN A 190 -11.72 19.29 8.14
N GLU A 191 -12.54 18.58 7.36
CA GLU A 191 -12.75 17.14 7.53
C GLU A 191 -11.49 16.33 7.20
N VAL A 192 -10.80 16.66 6.10
CA VAL A 192 -9.52 16.05 5.70
C VAL A 192 -8.48 16.25 6.80
N ALA A 193 -8.32 17.48 7.30
CA ALA A 193 -7.37 17.77 8.38
C ALA A 193 -7.70 17.03 9.68
N GLN A 194 -9.00 16.89 9.99
CA GLN A 194 -9.45 16.20 11.19
C GLN A 194 -9.21 14.68 11.09
N ILE A 195 -9.51 14.04 9.97
CA ILE A 195 -9.20 12.62 9.73
C ILE A 195 -7.71 12.38 9.91
N ARG A 196 -6.87 13.18 9.24
CA ARG A 196 -5.40 13.05 9.34
C ARG A 196 -4.91 13.08 10.79
N LYS A 197 -5.43 14.03 11.58
CA LYS A 197 -5.07 14.20 12.98
C LYS A 197 -5.52 13.02 13.83
N GLU A 198 -6.73 12.52 13.62
CA GLU A 198 -7.28 11.37 14.35
C GLU A 198 -6.52 10.09 14.03
N VAL A 199 -6.27 9.81 12.75
CA VAL A 199 -5.50 8.63 12.32
C VAL A 199 -4.10 8.68 12.90
N GLN A 200 -3.41 9.84 12.85
CA GLN A 200 -2.09 9.99 13.45
C GLN A 200 -2.11 9.79 14.98
N ALA A 201 -3.14 10.26 15.67
CA ALA A 201 -3.30 10.03 17.10
C ALA A 201 -3.50 8.54 17.40
N GLY A 202 -4.35 7.86 16.62
CA GLY A 202 -4.57 6.42 16.74
C GLY A 202 -3.30 5.59 16.49
N ILE A 203 -2.49 5.95 15.49
CA ILE A 203 -1.20 5.31 15.24
C ILE A 203 -0.26 5.49 16.44
N ASN A 204 -0.19 6.70 17.01
CA ASN A 204 0.69 6.98 18.16
C ASN A 204 0.28 6.21 19.41
N GLU A 205 -1.02 6.03 19.63
CA GLU A 205 -1.56 5.38 20.83
C GLU A 205 -1.57 3.85 20.73
N PHE A 206 -1.95 3.32 19.56
CA PHE A 206 -2.19 1.88 19.38
C PHE A 206 -1.17 1.19 18.48
N GLY A 207 -0.54 1.92 17.56
CA GLY A 207 0.35 1.35 16.54
C GLY A 207 1.79 1.10 17.01
N ILE A 208 2.22 1.71 18.11
CA ILE A 208 3.56 1.51 18.69
C ILE A 208 3.47 0.55 19.86
N ILE A 209 4.30 -0.50 19.83
CA ILE A 209 4.40 -1.50 20.89
C ILE A 209 5.83 -1.57 21.44
N GLN A 210 5.95 -1.97 22.70
CA GLN A 210 7.26 -2.23 23.32
C GLN A 210 7.67 -3.69 23.10
N HIS A 211 8.52 -3.95 22.11
CA HIS A 211 9.01 -5.30 21.83
C HIS A 211 10.20 -5.66 22.74
N PRO A 212 10.24 -6.86 23.36
CA PRO A 212 11.27 -7.22 24.34
C PRO A 212 12.71 -7.20 23.80
N LYS A 213 12.89 -7.43 22.49
CA LYS A 213 14.21 -7.44 21.83
C LYS A 213 14.55 -6.14 21.09
N TYR A 214 13.56 -5.46 20.53
CA TYR A 214 13.77 -4.36 19.58
C TYR A 214 13.49 -2.98 20.18
N GLY A 215 12.82 -2.91 21.34
CA GLY A 215 12.32 -1.67 21.94
C GLY A 215 11.00 -1.23 21.29
N ASP A 216 10.72 0.07 21.35
CA ASP A 216 9.55 0.65 20.71
C ASP A 216 9.63 0.41 19.20
N MET A 217 8.61 -0.25 18.65
CA MET A 217 8.49 -0.54 17.22
C MET A 217 7.03 -0.50 16.79
N TYR A 218 6.77 -0.41 15.49
CA TYR A 218 5.40 -0.46 14.98
C TYR A 218 4.91 -1.91 14.89
N ALA A 219 3.66 -2.14 15.31
CA ALA A 219 2.94 -3.36 14.95
C ALA A 219 2.52 -3.29 13.47
N TYR A 220 2.26 -4.45 12.85
CA TYR A 220 1.74 -4.50 11.48
C TYR A 220 0.25 -4.19 11.45
N GLU A 221 -0.51 -4.84 12.33
CA GLU A 221 -1.94 -4.65 12.49
C GLU A 221 -2.30 -4.62 13.98
N VAL A 222 -3.33 -3.84 14.32
CA VAL A 222 -3.91 -3.78 15.67
C VAL A 222 -5.43 -3.70 15.59
N ASP A 223 -6.12 -3.99 16.69
CA ASP A 223 -7.57 -3.96 16.76
C ASP A 223 -8.15 -2.83 17.64
N GLY A 224 -7.30 -2.09 18.35
CA GLY A 224 -7.76 -1.08 19.33
C GLY A 224 -8.30 -1.67 20.63
N LEU A 225 -8.24 -2.99 20.82
CA LEU A 225 -8.65 -3.73 22.02
C LEU A 225 -7.44 -4.32 22.78
N GLY A 226 -6.24 -4.10 22.27
CA GLY A 226 -4.97 -4.47 22.90
C GLY A 226 -4.25 -5.62 22.20
N HIS A 227 -4.82 -6.20 21.14
CA HIS A 227 -4.14 -7.20 20.33
C HIS A 227 -3.33 -6.55 19.21
N HIS A 228 -2.25 -7.23 18.83
CA HIS A 228 -1.33 -6.77 17.80
C HIS A 228 -0.76 -7.96 17.05
N ASN A 229 -0.64 -7.79 15.73
CA ASN A 229 0.07 -8.71 14.85
C ASN A 229 1.45 -8.11 14.57
N CYS A 230 2.51 -8.77 15.06
CA CYS A 230 3.90 -8.40 14.78
C CYS A 230 4.41 -9.20 13.59
N MET A 231 4.44 -8.55 12.43
CA MET A 231 5.02 -9.08 11.20
C MET A 231 5.43 -7.92 10.30
N ASP A 232 5.90 -8.24 9.10
CA ASP A 232 5.91 -7.30 7.98
C ASP A 232 5.66 -8.09 6.70
N ASP A 233 5.15 -7.41 5.69
CA ASP A 233 4.89 -7.94 4.35
C ASP A 233 5.70 -7.14 3.31
N THR A 234 5.73 -7.64 2.09
CA THR A 234 6.37 -7.04 0.93
C THR A 234 5.46 -6.08 0.16
N GLY A 235 4.13 -6.23 0.27
CA GLY A 235 3.15 -5.33 -0.33
C GLY A 235 3.32 -3.90 0.17
N VAL A 236 3.37 -2.92 -0.75
CA VAL A 236 3.51 -1.50 -0.38
C VAL A 236 2.12 -0.88 -0.30
N PRO A 237 1.74 -0.19 0.79
CA PRO A 237 2.55 0.15 1.97
C PRO A 237 2.82 -1.02 2.93
N SER A 238 4.08 -1.12 3.40
CA SER A 238 4.56 -2.04 4.45
C SER A 238 5.31 -1.27 5.53
N LEU A 239 5.66 -1.92 6.66
CA LEU A 239 6.47 -1.25 7.69
C LEU A 239 7.88 -0.93 7.18
N LEU A 240 8.45 -1.77 6.32
CA LEU A 240 9.72 -1.50 5.68
C LEU A 240 9.67 -0.28 4.76
N SER A 241 8.52 -0.03 4.09
CA SER A 241 8.36 1.02 3.09
C SER A 241 8.02 2.41 3.65
N LEU A 242 7.92 2.59 4.97
CA LEU A 242 7.49 3.86 5.59
C LEU A 242 8.28 5.10 5.12
N PRO A 243 9.62 5.06 4.94
CA PRO A 243 10.34 6.19 4.36
C PRO A 243 10.10 6.37 2.86
N TYR A 244 9.86 5.26 2.14
CA TYR A 244 9.54 5.30 0.72
C TYR A 244 8.23 6.07 0.49
N ILE A 245 7.18 5.77 1.27
CA ILE A 245 5.88 6.46 1.23
C ILE A 245 5.86 7.82 1.96
N LYS A 246 7.02 8.34 2.38
CA LYS A 246 7.19 9.67 3.03
C LYS A 246 6.52 9.81 4.40
N TYR A 247 6.26 8.70 5.10
CA TYR A 247 5.67 8.76 6.44
C TYR A 247 6.68 9.19 7.51
N CYS A 248 7.90 8.64 7.45
CA CYS A 248 8.96 8.97 8.40
C CYS A 248 10.31 9.08 7.69
N GLU A 249 11.29 9.67 8.39
CA GLU A 249 12.67 9.69 7.93
C GLU A 249 13.30 8.29 8.08
N PRO A 250 14.21 7.88 7.18
CA PRO A 250 14.93 6.62 7.33
C PRO A 250 15.68 6.51 8.66
N SER A 251 16.05 7.64 9.30
CA SER A 251 16.74 7.65 10.59
C SER A 251 15.83 7.64 11.82
N ASP A 252 14.50 7.60 11.66
CA ASP A 252 13.58 7.56 12.79
C ASP A 252 13.88 6.32 13.69
N PRO A 253 14.01 6.49 15.01
CA PRO A 253 14.43 5.40 15.89
C PRO A 253 13.41 4.25 15.98
N ILE A 254 12.11 4.55 15.94
CA ILE A 254 11.04 3.53 15.98
C ILE A 254 11.03 2.79 14.65
N TYR A 255 11.16 3.49 13.52
CA TYR A 255 11.34 2.86 12.22
C TYR A 255 12.58 1.98 12.19
N GLN A 256 13.72 2.43 12.72
CA GLN A 256 14.94 1.64 12.75
C GLN A 256 14.80 0.38 13.62
N ASN A 257 14.08 0.44 14.72
CA ASN A 257 13.73 -0.76 15.51
C ASN A 257 12.85 -1.71 14.71
N THR A 258 11.83 -1.17 14.05
CA THR A 258 10.89 -1.90 13.19
C THR A 258 11.60 -2.56 12.02
N ARG A 259 12.47 -1.84 11.29
CA ARG A 259 13.30 -2.36 10.19
C ARG A 259 14.15 -3.53 10.63
N ARG A 260 14.78 -3.45 11.81
CA ARG A 260 15.56 -4.58 12.37
C ARG A 260 14.69 -5.80 12.68
N PHE A 261 13.45 -5.60 13.13
CA PHE A 261 12.48 -6.68 13.31
C PHE A 261 12.05 -7.28 11.97
N SER A 262 11.58 -6.46 11.03
CA SER A 262 11.12 -6.87 9.70
C SER A 262 12.17 -7.71 8.96
N LEU A 263 13.44 -7.29 9.03
CA LEU A 263 14.58 -7.94 8.36
C LEU A 263 15.28 -8.98 9.25
N SER A 264 14.53 -9.72 10.05
CA SER A 264 15.04 -10.78 10.92
C SER A 264 14.12 -11.97 10.97
N THR A 265 14.64 -13.12 11.37
CA THR A 265 13.86 -14.36 11.59
C THR A 265 12.82 -14.25 12.70
N ASP A 266 12.76 -13.15 13.45
CA ASP A 266 11.66 -12.89 14.39
C ASP A 266 10.37 -12.44 13.67
N ASN A 267 10.49 -11.92 12.45
CA ASN A 267 9.36 -11.80 11.54
C ASN A 267 9.13 -13.14 10.84
N ARG A 268 7.93 -13.72 11.00
CA ARG A 268 7.58 -15.04 10.45
C ARG A 268 7.60 -15.13 8.91
N TYR A 269 7.61 -14.00 8.22
CA TYR A 269 7.73 -13.91 6.76
C TYR A 269 9.10 -13.42 6.28
N TYR A 270 10.10 -13.38 7.16
CA TYR A 270 11.48 -13.22 6.75
C TYR A 270 12.12 -14.59 6.58
N PHE A 271 12.68 -14.85 5.40
CA PHE A 271 13.28 -16.13 5.04
C PHE A 271 14.77 -15.98 4.74
N GLU A 272 15.54 -16.99 5.12
CA GLU A 272 16.97 -17.11 4.80
C GLU A 272 17.20 -18.47 4.12
N GLY A 273 17.72 -18.45 2.90
CA GLY A 273 18.07 -19.63 2.13
C GLY A 273 19.49 -19.53 1.55
N LYS A 274 19.86 -20.54 0.74
CA LYS A 274 21.19 -20.62 0.12
C LYS A 274 21.48 -19.49 -0.86
N ALA A 275 20.46 -19.02 -1.58
CA ALA A 275 20.62 -18.03 -2.65
C ALA A 275 20.32 -16.61 -2.16
N ALA A 276 19.33 -16.44 -1.30
CA ALA A 276 18.90 -15.12 -0.82
C ALA A 276 18.36 -15.15 0.60
N LYS A 277 18.23 -13.96 1.17
CA LYS A 277 17.47 -13.67 2.39
C LYS A 277 16.62 -12.42 2.18
N GLY A 278 15.44 -12.37 2.76
CA GLY A 278 14.54 -11.23 2.60
C GLY A 278 13.13 -11.49 3.07
N LEU A 279 12.29 -10.47 2.94
CA LEU A 279 10.86 -10.57 3.20
C LEU A 279 10.16 -11.35 2.09
N GLY A 280 9.22 -12.20 2.48
CA GLY A 280 8.17 -12.77 1.65
C GLY A 280 6.79 -12.30 2.09
N SER A 281 5.78 -13.08 1.77
CA SER A 281 4.38 -12.81 2.12
C SER A 281 3.63 -14.13 2.38
N PRO A 282 2.64 -14.17 3.28
CA PRO A 282 1.69 -15.27 3.37
C PRO A 282 0.99 -15.60 2.04
N HIS A 283 0.93 -14.65 1.11
CA HIS A 283 0.39 -14.85 -0.23
C HIS A 283 1.15 -15.89 -1.06
N THR A 284 2.45 -16.08 -0.77
CA THR A 284 3.32 -17.06 -1.44
C THR A 284 3.68 -18.24 -0.53
N PRO A 285 4.07 -19.39 -1.10
CA PRO A 285 4.51 -20.53 -0.30
C PRO A 285 5.66 -20.18 0.68
N PRO A 286 5.77 -20.85 1.83
CA PRO A 286 6.85 -20.61 2.78
C PRO A 286 8.24 -20.71 2.16
N GLY A 287 9.15 -19.82 2.56
CA GLY A 287 10.53 -19.77 2.06
C GLY A 287 10.73 -18.91 0.82
N TYR A 288 9.67 -18.28 0.30
CA TYR A 288 9.77 -17.38 -0.85
C TYR A 288 10.14 -15.96 -0.43
N VAL A 289 11.11 -15.36 -1.10
CA VAL A 289 11.51 -13.95 -0.96
C VAL A 289 10.98 -13.18 -2.16
N TRP A 290 10.47 -11.97 -1.95
CA TRP A 290 9.94 -11.15 -3.03
C TRP A 290 10.95 -10.13 -3.54
N HIS A 291 11.06 -10.00 -4.86
CA HIS A 291 11.90 -8.97 -5.47
C HIS A 291 11.44 -7.56 -5.08
N MET A 292 10.14 -7.32 -4.97
CA MET A 292 9.60 -6.04 -4.53
C MET A 292 10.06 -5.69 -3.10
N GLY A 293 10.07 -6.66 -2.19
CA GLY A 293 10.59 -6.49 -0.83
C GLY A 293 12.08 -6.12 -0.81
N LEU A 294 12.90 -6.78 -1.63
CA LEU A 294 14.33 -6.46 -1.78
C LEU A 294 14.54 -5.04 -2.34
N ALA A 295 13.73 -4.61 -3.32
CA ALA A 295 13.83 -3.28 -3.89
C ALA A 295 13.44 -2.21 -2.85
N ILE A 296 12.37 -2.42 -2.09
CA ILE A 296 11.95 -1.53 -1.00
C ILE A 296 13.00 -1.47 0.10
N GLN A 297 13.62 -2.60 0.46
CA GLN A 297 14.75 -2.63 1.39
C GLN A 297 15.88 -1.72 0.93
N GLY A 298 16.22 -1.77 -0.36
CA GLY A 298 17.27 -0.95 -0.97
C GLY A 298 16.89 0.52 -1.08
N LEU A 299 15.65 0.81 -1.45
CA LEU A 299 15.09 2.17 -1.55
C LEU A 299 15.09 2.91 -0.21
N THR A 300 14.93 2.17 0.89
CA THR A 300 14.88 2.70 2.25
C THR A 300 16.20 2.56 3.01
N SER A 301 17.23 1.95 2.39
CA SER A 301 18.56 1.82 2.98
C SER A 301 19.38 3.12 2.87
N VAL A 302 20.09 3.42 3.95
CA VAL A 302 21.15 4.44 4.02
C VAL A 302 22.57 3.84 4.02
N ASP A 303 22.68 2.51 4.00
CA ASP A 303 23.95 1.78 3.95
C ASP A 303 24.25 1.34 2.51
N LYS A 304 25.36 1.86 1.97
CA LYS A 304 25.80 1.56 0.61
C LYS A 304 26.19 0.10 0.40
N GLU A 305 26.67 -0.58 1.43
CA GLU A 305 27.03 -2.00 1.30
C GLU A 305 25.78 -2.88 1.28
N GLU A 306 24.75 -2.55 2.07
CA GLU A 306 23.42 -3.18 1.97
C GLU A 306 22.84 -3.01 0.56
N SER A 307 22.86 -1.79 0.01
CA SER A 307 22.37 -1.54 -1.35
C SER A 307 23.10 -2.37 -2.41
N LYS A 308 24.43 -2.53 -2.30
CA LYS A 308 25.21 -3.37 -3.23
C LYS A 308 24.87 -4.86 -3.11
N GLU A 309 24.69 -5.36 -1.88
CA GLU A 309 24.29 -6.76 -1.66
C GLU A 309 22.92 -7.02 -2.32
N LEU A 310 21.97 -6.11 -2.14
CA LEU A 310 20.64 -6.21 -2.74
C LEU A 310 20.69 -6.18 -4.27
N LEU A 311 21.47 -5.28 -4.87
CA LEU A 311 21.64 -5.23 -6.34
C LEU A 311 22.20 -6.55 -6.90
N ARG A 312 23.16 -7.18 -6.20
CA ARG A 312 23.66 -8.50 -6.58
C ARG A 312 22.57 -9.58 -6.53
N LEU A 313 21.63 -9.50 -5.58
CA LEU A 313 20.52 -10.46 -5.53
C LEU A 313 19.70 -10.38 -6.82
N PHE A 314 19.32 -9.18 -7.28
CA PHE A 314 18.59 -9.02 -8.55
C PHE A 314 19.32 -9.64 -9.76
N GLU A 315 20.66 -9.57 -9.81
CA GLU A 315 21.46 -10.19 -10.89
C GLU A 315 21.54 -11.73 -10.80
N THR A 316 21.22 -12.31 -9.63
CA THR A 316 21.43 -13.74 -9.35
C THR A 316 20.15 -14.50 -9.04
N THR A 317 19.01 -13.81 -8.93
CA THR A 317 17.71 -14.38 -8.56
C THR A 317 16.61 -14.16 -9.60
N ASP A 318 16.95 -13.71 -10.80
CA ASP A 318 16.02 -13.47 -11.91
C ASP A 318 15.70 -14.74 -12.73
N ALA A 319 16.26 -15.90 -12.37
CA ALA A 319 16.12 -17.16 -13.12
C ALA A 319 16.47 -17.06 -14.64
N ASN A 320 17.34 -16.11 -15.02
CA ASN A 320 17.69 -15.78 -16.41
C ASN A 320 16.49 -15.32 -17.27
N THR A 321 15.48 -14.68 -16.66
CA THR A 321 14.33 -14.13 -17.39
C THR A 321 14.53 -12.65 -17.77
N ASP A 322 15.60 -12.00 -17.27
CA ASP A 322 15.82 -10.55 -17.34
C ASP A 322 14.68 -9.73 -16.72
N LEU A 323 13.85 -10.36 -15.87
CA LEU A 323 12.69 -9.74 -15.21
C LEU A 323 12.71 -10.03 -13.70
N THR A 324 12.08 -9.13 -12.95
CA THR A 324 11.74 -9.41 -11.55
C THR A 324 10.41 -10.15 -11.46
N HIS A 325 10.32 -11.02 -10.48
CA HIS A 325 9.17 -11.87 -10.18
C HIS A 325 8.40 -11.37 -8.95
N GLU A 326 7.28 -12.03 -8.62
CA GLU A 326 6.57 -11.81 -7.35
C GLU A 326 7.41 -12.35 -6.20
N GLY A 327 7.47 -13.68 -6.04
CA GLY A 327 8.33 -14.36 -5.09
C GLY A 327 9.21 -15.41 -5.77
N PHE A 328 10.36 -15.70 -5.19
CA PHE A 328 11.23 -16.83 -5.57
C PHE A 328 11.70 -17.57 -4.32
N LEU A 329 11.89 -18.89 -4.41
CA LEU A 329 12.35 -19.69 -3.28
C LEU A 329 13.77 -19.27 -2.88
N ALA A 330 13.97 -18.94 -1.60
CA ALA A 330 15.25 -18.43 -1.08
C ALA A 330 16.43 -19.41 -1.26
N ASP A 331 16.15 -20.71 -1.41
CA ASP A 331 17.12 -21.76 -1.68
C ASP A 331 17.42 -21.99 -3.17
N ASP A 332 16.47 -21.67 -4.06
CA ASP A 332 16.58 -21.89 -5.51
C ASP A 332 15.72 -20.87 -6.29
N PRO A 333 16.31 -19.80 -6.82
CA PRO A 333 15.56 -18.74 -7.49
C PRO A 333 14.92 -19.17 -8.81
N ASN A 334 15.24 -20.36 -9.35
CA ASN A 334 14.55 -20.91 -10.53
C ASN A 334 13.12 -21.36 -10.21
N ILE A 335 12.75 -21.41 -8.93
CA ILE A 335 11.39 -21.70 -8.47
C ILE A 335 10.76 -20.39 -8.02
N TYR A 336 9.92 -19.80 -8.88
CA TYR A 336 9.34 -18.48 -8.67
C TYR A 336 7.86 -18.40 -9.09
N THR A 337 7.19 -17.32 -8.70
CA THR A 337 5.80 -17.00 -9.09
C THR A 337 5.76 -15.73 -9.95
N ARG A 338 4.79 -15.68 -10.86
CA ARG A 338 4.54 -14.59 -11.83
C ARG A 338 5.75 -14.22 -12.69
N GLU A 339 5.81 -14.82 -13.88
CA GLU A 339 6.78 -14.45 -14.94
C GLU A 339 6.69 -12.99 -15.37
N TRP A 340 5.51 -12.38 -15.27
CA TRP A 340 5.31 -10.97 -15.62
C TRP A 340 4.62 -10.20 -14.51
N PHE A 341 5.40 -9.36 -13.83
CA PHE A 341 4.91 -8.47 -12.79
C PHE A 341 5.47 -7.05 -12.97
N SER A 342 4.70 -6.21 -13.66
CA SER A 342 5.12 -4.84 -14.03
C SER A 342 5.44 -3.96 -12.82
N TRP A 343 4.75 -4.14 -11.70
CA TRP A 343 4.99 -3.37 -10.47
C TRP A 343 6.35 -3.69 -9.85
N SER A 344 6.66 -4.98 -9.67
CA SER A 344 7.98 -5.44 -9.21
C SER A 344 9.10 -4.89 -10.12
N ASN A 345 8.92 -4.97 -11.44
CA ASN A 345 9.88 -4.43 -12.41
C ASN A 345 10.07 -2.91 -12.23
N SER A 346 8.99 -2.18 -12.01
CA SER A 346 9.00 -0.72 -11.88
C SER A 346 9.69 -0.28 -10.59
N ILE A 347 9.40 -0.91 -9.45
CA ILE A 347 10.07 -0.60 -8.18
C ILE A 347 11.56 -0.93 -8.25
N PHE A 348 11.96 -2.03 -8.90
CA PHE A 348 13.37 -2.30 -9.14
C PHE A 348 14.04 -1.19 -9.97
N CYS A 349 13.39 -0.70 -11.02
CA CYS A 349 13.89 0.44 -11.78
C CYS A 349 14.06 1.69 -10.90
N GLU A 350 13.13 1.95 -9.98
CA GLU A 350 13.28 3.05 -9.04
C GLU A 350 14.48 2.88 -8.11
N PHE A 351 14.71 1.66 -7.62
CA PHE A 351 15.88 1.36 -6.81
C PHE A 351 17.17 1.66 -7.58
N ILE A 352 17.27 1.24 -8.85
CA ILE A 352 18.39 1.59 -9.71
C ILE A 352 18.52 3.11 -9.87
N LEU A 353 17.42 3.82 -10.14
CA LEU A 353 17.42 5.29 -10.28
C LEU A 353 17.91 5.98 -9.01
N LYS A 354 17.59 5.47 -7.82
CA LYS A 354 18.11 5.98 -6.54
C LYS A 354 19.63 5.80 -6.49
N GLU A 355 20.13 4.60 -6.77
CA GLU A 355 21.56 4.28 -6.65
C GLU A 355 22.42 5.05 -7.65
N ILE A 356 21.90 5.37 -8.85
CA ILE A 356 22.58 6.24 -9.80
C ILE A 356 22.34 7.75 -9.57
N GLY A 357 21.70 8.12 -8.45
CA GLY A 357 21.49 9.51 -8.03
C GLY A 357 20.45 10.27 -8.86
N LYS A 358 19.59 9.56 -9.60
CA LYS A 358 18.48 10.13 -10.37
C LYS A 358 17.20 10.20 -9.56
N LEU A 359 17.03 9.37 -8.54
CA LEU A 359 15.90 9.44 -7.61
C LEU A 359 16.39 9.80 -6.20
N LYS A 360 15.66 10.69 -5.54
CA LYS A 360 15.78 10.94 -4.10
C LYS A 360 14.50 10.46 -3.43
N ILE A 361 14.68 9.57 -2.46
CA ILE A 361 13.66 9.12 -1.52
C ILE A 361 13.61 10.14 -0.39
#